data_AF-A7H819-F1
#
_entry.id   AF-A7H819-F1
#
_cell.length_a   1.000
_cell.length_b   1.000
_cell.length_c   1.000
_cell.angle_alpha   90.00
_cell.angle_beta   90.00
_cell.angle_gamma   90.00
#
_symmetry.space_group_name_H-M   'P 1'
#
loop_
_entity.id
_entity.type
_entity.pdbx_description
1 polymer ?
#
loop_
_entity_poly.entity_id
_entity_poly.type
_entity_poly.pdbx_seq_one_letter_code
_entity_poly.pdbx_strand_id
1 'polypeptide(L)'
;MRRAAIVLLAVACGLPEPAPLARVESVAPEGPGIPPELAAAELRFTAPVEADGITDGARLVLVPAAALREALDAVESEAGALDLPARVPATAALAEGGRRVLLRPAAPLRPLSPYVVVLSSRVAAAGGGPVLDAEGRRRPTVAAFETAAAAGPPPRPVITEVRADAATPEAGGEYVEIANLGEGRLDLGGWRLAKRTATGALTSCAVSAAPADAVPPGAVALVVGGAYDGRYALPAGTPRVACGGTALLGGIANDRPPEILLLDPLGEVASTFGAGGVAPVCPAAAERIDRDGPDAADNLACAPGEGTPGE
;
A
#
# COMPACT_ATOMS: atom_id res chain seq x y z
N MET A 1 -16.15 -81.83 48.96
CA MET A 1 -16.65 -81.11 47.77
C MET A 1 -16.33 -79.62 47.92
N ARG A 2 -15.27 -79.13 47.26
CA ARG A 2 -14.87 -77.70 47.26
C ARG A 2 -15.37 -77.08 45.96
N ARG A 3 -16.24 -76.07 46.05
CA ARG A 3 -16.71 -75.28 44.91
C ARG A 3 -15.70 -74.15 44.65
N ALA A 4 -15.04 -74.20 43.50
CA ALA A 4 -14.22 -73.11 42.99
C ALA A 4 -15.13 -72.03 42.40
N ALA A 5 -15.03 -70.80 42.93
CA ALA A 5 -15.71 -69.64 42.38
C ALA A 5 -14.83 -69.05 41.27
N ILE A 6 -15.35 -69.05 40.04
CA ILE A 6 -14.74 -68.37 38.90
C ILE A 6 -15.23 -66.92 38.94
N VAL A 7 -14.31 -66.00 39.22
CA VAL A 7 -14.54 -64.55 39.11
C VAL A 7 -14.25 -64.14 37.67
N LEU A 8 -15.31 -63.84 36.92
CA LEU A 8 -15.21 -63.20 35.60
C LEU A 8 -14.94 -61.70 35.81
N LEU A 9 -13.69 -61.29 35.64
CA LEU A 9 -13.32 -59.88 35.48
C LEU A 9 -13.72 -59.44 34.06
N ALA A 10 -14.88 -58.79 33.95
CA ALA A 10 -15.26 -58.07 32.73
C ALA A 10 -14.40 -56.79 32.65
N VAL A 11 -13.29 -56.86 31.93
CA VAL A 11 -12.53 -55.68 31.53
C VAL A 11 -13.39 -54.94 30.51
N ALA A 12 -14.09 -53.91 30.96
CA ALA A 12 -14.78 -52.97 30.09
C ALA A 12 -13.72 -52.20 29.30
N CYS A 13 -13.35 -52.70 28.13
CA CYS A 13 -12.60 -51.95 27.13
C CYS A 13 -13.50 -50.84 26.59
N GLY A 14 -13.64 -49.74 27.34
CA GLY A 14 -14.20 -48.51 26.81
C GLY A 14 -13.30 -48.05 25.67
N LEU A 15 -13.84 -48.03 24.45
CA LEU A 15 -13.14 -47.39 23.35
C LEU A 15 -12.84 -45.94 23.77
N PRO A 16 -11.60 -45.46 23.63
CA PRO A 16 -11.28 -44.09 23.97
C PRO A 16 -12.20 -43.17 23.16
N GLU A 17 -12.76 -42.16 23.83
CA GLU A 17 -13.58 -41.15 23.18
C GLU A 17 -12.73 -40.49 22.07
N PRO A 18 -13.24 -40.37 20.84
CA PRO A 18 -12.47 -39.83 19.73
C PRO A 18 -12.00 -38.42 20.09
N ALA A 19 -10.71 -38.15 19.90
CA ALA A 19 -10.16 -36.83 20.15
C ALA A 19 -10.91 -35.77 19.31
N PRO A 20 -11.20 -34.58 19.87
CA PRO A 20 -11.87 -33.53 19.13
C PRO A 20 -11.05 -33.13 17.90
N LEU A 21 -11.73 -32.87 16.78
CA LEU A 21 -11.09 -32.42 15.54
C LEU A 21 -10.42 -31.06 15.75
N ALA A 22 -9.29 -30.85 15.07
CA ALA A 22 -8.60 -29.56 15.07
C ALA A 22 -9.49 -28.50 14.40
N ARG A 23 -9.46 -27.29 14.96
CA ARG A 23 -10.24 -26.15 14.48
C ARG A 23 -9.41 -24.88 14.54
N VAL A 24 -9.63 -23.95 13.61
CA VAL A 24 -9.20 -22.56 13.73
C VAL A 24 -9.94 -21.90 14.90
N GLU A 25 -9.19 -21.52 15.94
CA GLU A 25 -9.73 -20.84 17.12
C GLU A 25 -9.86 -19.34 16.88
N SER A 26 -8.86 -18.72 16.24
CA SER A 26 -8.86 -17.31 15.90
C SER A 26 -7.90 -17.01 14.75
N VAL A 27 -8.17 -15.90 14.05
CA VAL A 27 -7.26 -15.30 13.08
C VAL A 27 -7.09 -13.83 13.45
N ALA A 28 -5.88 -13.30 13.32
CA ALA A 28 -5.58 -11.89 13.51
C ALA A 28 -4.53 -11.44 12.49
N PRO A 29 -4.48 -10.16 12.09
CA PRO A 29 -5.44 -9.12 12.44
C PRO A 29 -6.77 -9.25 11.68
N GLU A 30 -7.81 -8.61 12.20
CA GLU A 30 -9.10 -8.43 11.53
C GLU A 30 -9.55 -6.97 11.66
N GLY A 31 -10.27 -6.46 10.67
CA GLY A 31 -10.81 -5.11 10.69
C GLY A 31 -9.85 -4.00 10.21
N PRO A 32 -10.21 -2.73 10.41
CA PRO A 32 -9.47 -1.59 9.87
C PRO A 32 -8.32 -1.13 10.77
N GLY A 33 -7.44 -0.30 10.22
CA GLY A 33 -6.41 0.42 10.97
C GLY A 33 -5.17 -0.42 11.31
N ILE A 34 -4.93 -1.49 10.57
CA ILE A 34 -3.77 -2.36 10.81
C ILE A 34 -2.49 -1.69 10.29
N PRO A 35 -1.43 -1.52 11.08
CA PRO A 35 -0.20 -0.93 10.58
C PRO A 35 0.30 -1.64 9.31
N PRO A 36 0.67 -0.90 8.25
CA PRO A 36 1.27 -1.49 7.04
C PRO A 36 2.52 -2.33 7.33
N GLU A 37 3.24 -2.00 8.40
CA GLU A 37 4.38 -2.74 8.95
C GLU A 37 3.95 -3.98 9.74
N LEU A 38 2.87 -4.65 9.31
CA LEU A 38 2.27 -5.80 9.97
C LEU A 38 3.34 -6.85 10.32
N ALA A 39 3.62 -7.02 11.61
CA ALA A 39 4.67 -7.92 12.08
C ALA A 39 4.39 -9.39 11.72
N ALA A 40 3.13 -9.82 11.86
CA ALA A 40 2.63 -11.11 11.40
C ALA A 40 1.08 -11.11 11.40
N ALA A 41 0.48 -11.83 10.47
CA ALA A 41 -0.84 -12.40 10.68
C ALA A 41 -0.70 -13.71 11.48
N GLU A 42 -1.59 -13.92 12.44
CA GLU A 42 -1.60 -15.04 13.36
C GLU A 42 -2.85 -15.89 13.17
N LEU A 43 -2.66 -17.21 13.08
CA LEU A 43 -3.75 -18.19 13.13
C LEU A 43 -3.52 -19.09 14.35
N ARG A 44 -4.54 -19.28 15.17
CA ARG A 44 -4.52 -20.21 16.31
C ARG A 44 -5.41 -21.41 16.04
N PHE A 45 -4.98 -22.57 16.52
CA PHE A 45 -5.68 -23.83 16.34
C PHE A 45 -5.90 -24.54 17.69
N THR A 46 -7.03 -25.23 17.83
CA THR A 46 -7.36 -26.03 19.03
C THR A 46 -6.44 -27.25 19.21
N ALA A 47 -5.78 -27.71 18.15
CA ALA A 47 -4.84 -28.82 18.14
C ALA A 47 -3.72 -28.57 17.11
N PRO A 48 -2.55 -29.25 17.23
CA PRO A 48 -1.45 -29.09 16.28
C PRO A 48 -1.85 -29.38 14.83
N VAL A 49 -1.33 -28.59 13.89
CA VAL A 49 -1.50 -28.79 12.45
C VAL A 49 -0.19 -29.24 11.78
N GLU A 50 -0.33 -29.92 10.64
CA GLU A 50 0.80 -30.28 9.79
C GLU A 50 1.42 -29.05 9.12
N ALA A 51 2.74 -29.09 8.91
CA ALA A 51 3.48 -28.00 8.29
C ALA A 51 3.30 -27.93 6.77
N ASP A 52 2.96 -29.06 6.16
CA ASP A 52 2.85 -29.23 4.71
C ASP A 52 1.76 -28.32 4.15
N GLY A 53 2.11 -27.57 3.10
CA GLY A 53 1.25 -26.56 2.50
C GLY A 53 1.10 -25.25 3.31
N ILE A 54 1.31 -25.25 4.62
CA ILE A 54 1.27 -24.00 5.42
C ILE A 54 2.57 -23.22 5.24
N THR A 55 3.70 -23.88 5.48
CA THR A 55 5.01 -23.21 5.60
C THR A 55 5.62 -22.81 4.26
N ASP A 56 5.24 -23.49 3.18
CA ASP A 56 5.63 -23.17 1.79
C ASP A 56 4.68 -22.16 1.11
N GLY A 57 3.53 -21.86 1.74
CA GLY A 57 2.51 -20.95 1.23
C GLY A 57 1.57 -21.55 0.18
N ALA A 58 1.50 -22.87 0.02
CA ALA A 58 0.58 -23.51 -0.92
C ALA A 58 -0.89 -23.49 -0.43
N ARG A 59 -1.10 -23.51 0.89
CA ARG A 59 -2.40 -23.63 1.58
C ARG A 59 -2.71 -22.46 2.52
N LEU A 60 -1.75 -21.56 2.73
CA LEU A 60 -1.92 -20.34 3.50
C LEU A 60 -1.32 -19.18 2.74
N VAL A 61 -2.13 -18.18 2.40
CA VAL A 61 -1.68 -17.00 1.65
C VAL A 61 -2.22 -15.70 2.22
N LEU A 62 -1.48 -14.62 1.96
CA LEU A 62 -1.90 -13.24 2.12
C LEU A 62 -2.04 -12.61 0.73
N VAL A 63 -3.18 -12.01 0.43
CA VAL A 63 -3.45 -11.36 -0.87
C VAL A 63 -4.20 -10.04 -0.66
N PRO A 64 -4.15 -9.09 -1.62
CA PRO A 64 -5.10 -7.99 -1.66
C PRO A 64 -6.55 -8.51 -1.72
N ALA A 65 -7.50 -7.84 -1.06
CA ALA A 65 -8.88 -8.31 -1.00
C ALA A 65 -9.54 -8.48 -2.38
N ALA A 66 -9.12 -7.70 -3.38
CA ALA A 66 -9.58 -7.83 -4.76
C ALA A 66 -9.25 -9.19 -5.40
N ALA A 67 -8.25 -9.90 -4.90
CA ALA A 67 -7.81 -11.21 -5.39
C ALA A 67 -8.39 -12.39 -4.57
N LEU A 68 -9.33 -12.14 -3.65
CA LEU A 68 -9.88 -13.18 -2.76
C LEU A 68 -10.40 -14.41 -3.52
N ARG A 69 -11.12 -14.20 -4.63
CA ARG A 69 -11.71 -15.30 -5.40
C ARG A 69 -10.63 -16.22 -5.99
N GLU A 70 -9.64 -15.63 -6.66
CA GLU A 70 -8.52 -16.38 -7.24
C GLU A 70 -7.71 -17.10 -6.16
N ALA A 71 -7.52 -16.45 -5.00
CA ALA A 71 -6.83 -17.06 -3.87
C ALA A 71 -7.59 -18.28 -3.32
N LEU A 72 -8.91 -18.20 -3.17
CA LEU A 72 -9.75 -19.32 -2.74
C LEU A 72 -9.64 -20.51 -3.71
N ASP A 73 -9.76 -20.25 -5.02
CA ASP A 73 -9.64 -21.28 -6.04
C ASP A 73 -8.24 -21.93 -6.02
N ALA A 74 -7.19 -21.11 -5.86
CA ALA A 74 -5.81 -21.57 -5.85
C ALA A 74 -5.48 -22.42 -4.61
N VAL A 75 -5.79 -21.96 -3.39
CA VAL A 75 -5.48 -22.71 -2.15
C VAL A 75 -6.28 -24.01 -2.05
N GLU A 76 -7.43 -24.11 -2.72
CA GLU A 76 -8.24 -25.34 -2.79
C GLU A 76 -7.92 -26.22 -4.01
N SER A 77 -6.97 -25.85 -4.86
CA SER A 77 -6.53 -26.70 -5.99
C SER A 77 -5.51 -27.76 -5.53
N GLU A 78 -5.19 -28.79 -6.31
CA GLU A 78 -4.08 -29.69 -5.94
C GLU A 78 -2.73 -28.95 -5.93
N ALA A 79 -2.50 -28.06 -6.90
CA ALA A 79 -1.27 -27.27 -7.03
C ALA A 79 -1.04 -26.27 -5.89
N GLY A 80 -2.11 -25.84 -5.22
CA GLY A 80 -2.04 -24.79 -4.21
C GLY A 80 -1.81 -23.39 -4.81
N ALA A 81 -1.42 -22.45 -3.97
CA ALA A 81 -1.29 -21.04 -4.33
C ALA A 81 0.16 -20.56 -4.53
N LEU A 82 1.10 -21.47 -4.83
CA LEU A 82 2.51 -21.13 -5.01
C LEU A 82 2.75 -20.17 -6.19
N ASP A 83 1.99 -20.36 -7.27
CA ASP A 83 2.08 -19.59 -8.51
C ASP A 83 1.03 -18.47 -8.61
N LEU A 84 0.32 -18.16 -7.52
CA LEU A 84 -0.70 -17.11 -7.51
C LEU A 84 -0.06 -15.72 -7.71
N PRO A 85 -0.30 -15.01 -8.83
CA PRO A 85 0.41 -13.76 -9.12
C PRO A 85 0.13 -12.64 -8.11
N ALA A 86 -1.07 -12.61 -7.54
CA ALA A 86 -1.50 -11.60 -6.57
C ALA A 86 -1.02 -11.90 -5.13
N ARG A 87 -0.26 -12.98 -4.90
CA ARG A 87 0.26 -13.35 -3.58
C ARG A 87 1.23 -12.29 -3.07
N VAL A 88 0.97 -11.78 -1.85
CA VAL A 88 1.95 -11.00 -1.12
C VAL A 88 3.06 -11.94 -0.67
N PRO A 89 4.34 -11.69 -1.04
CA PRO A 89 5.45 -12.50 -0.55
C PRO A 89 5.47 -12.51 0.98
N ALA A 90 5.40 -13.68 1.60
CA ALA A 90 5.34 -13.85 3.03
C ALA A 90 5.97 -15.18 3.46
N THR A 91 6.49 -15.23 4.68
CA THR A 91 7.02 -16.47 5.31
C THR A 91 6.08 -16.92 6.41
N ALA A 92 5.64 -18.18 6.36
CA ALA A 92 4.84 -18.79 7.42
C ALA A 92 5.72 -19.65 8.33
N ALA A 93 5.54 -19.52 9.64
CA ALA A 93 6.21 -20.34 10.63
C ALA A 93 5.22 -20.91 11.64
N LEU A 94 5.32 -22.20 11.92
CA LEU A 94 4.62 -22.85 13.02
C LEU A 94 5.29 -22.51 14.36
N ALA A 95 4.47 -22.29 15.38
CA ALA A 95 4.87 -22.04 16.75
C ALA A 95 3.99 -22.86 17.71
N GLU A 96 4.34 -22.89 19.00
CA GLU A 96 3.54 -23.53 20.05
C GLU A 96 3.21 -25.00 19.73
N GLY A 97 4.18 -25.74 19.19
CA GLY A 97 4.01 -27.14 18.79
C GLY A 97 3.00 -27.34 17.66
N GLY A 98 2.88 -26.37 16.75
CA GLY A 98 1.97 -26.41 15.61
C GLY A 98 0.54 -25.92 15.91
N ARG A 99 0.29 -25.35 17.09
CA ARG A 99 -1.03 -24.75 17.42
C ARG A 99 -1.16 -23.28 17.02
N ARG A 100 -0.08 -22.69 16.53
CA ARG A 100 -0.03 -21.30 16.11
C ARG A 100 0.77 -21.19 14.81
N VAL A 101 0.27 -20.39 13.88
CA VAL A 101 0.99 -20.01 12.65
C VAL A 101 1.19 -18.51 12.65
N LEU A 102 2.41 -18.08 12.31
CA LEU A 102 2.78 -16.69 12.11
C LEU A 102 3.15 -16.48 10.64
N LEU A 103 2.31 -15.77 9.90
CA LEU A 103 2.50 -15.39 8.50
C LEU A 103 3.05 -13.96 8.44
N ARG A 104 4.33 -13.83 8.11
CA ARG A 104 5.03 -12.53 8.08
C ARG A 104 5.20 -12.04 6.64
N PRO A 105 4.61 -10.90 6.25
CA PRO A 105 4.92 -10.26 4.97
C PRO A 105 6.42 -9.98 4.85
N ALA A 106 7.00 -10.16 3.65
CA ALA A 106 8.42 -9.89 3.39
C ALA A 106 8.74 -8.38 3.28
N ALA A 107 7.73 -7.54 3.10
CA ALA A 107 7.80 -6.09 3.03
C ALA A 107 6.52 -5.48 3.64
N PRO A 108 6.55 -4.18 4.04
CA PRO A 108 5.34 -3.49 4.44
C PRO A 108 4.23 -3.61 3.39
N LEU A 109 2.99 -3.76 3.86
CA LEU A 109 1.80 -3.77 3.03
C LEU A 109 1.53 -2.38 2.47
N ARG A 110 0.70 -2.28 1.43
CA ARG A 110 0.28 -0.98 0.92
C ARG A 110 -0.61 -0.32 1.96
N PRO A 111 -0.35 0.94 2.36
CA PRO A 111 -1.23 1.68 3.26
C PRO A 111 -2.65 1.82 2.70
N LEU A 112 -3.62 2.01 3.59
CA LEU A 112 -5.04 2.23 3.24
C LEU A 112 -5.59 1.22 2.22
N SER A 113 -5.10 -0.01 2.26
CA SER A 113 -5.47 -1.06 1.31
C SER A 113 -6.08 -2.27 2.03
N PRO A 114 -7.14 -2.88 1.47
CA PRO A 114 -7.74 -4.07 2.04
C PRO A 114 -6.95 -5.33 1.65
N TYR A 115 -6.73 -6.21 2.62
CA TYR A 115 -6.04 -7.49 2.49
C TYR A 115 -6.85 -8.62 3.11
N VAL A 116 -6.56 -9.84 2.69
CA VAL A 116 -7.15 -11.05 3.25
C VAL A 116 -6.10 -12.13 3.47
N VAL A 117 -6.19 -12.80 4.61
CA VAL A 117 -5.50 -14.07 4.89
C VAL A 117 -6.45 -15.20 4.54
N VAL A 118 -5.98 -16.16 3.75
CA VAL A 118 -6.79 -17.32 3.31
C VAL A 118 -6.08 -18.60 3.72
N LEU A 119 -6.75 -19.43 4.50
CA LEU A 119 -6.31 -20.79 4.89
C LEU A 119 -7.21 -21.83 4.22
N SER A 120 -6.60 -22.78 3.52
CA SER A 120 -7.30 -23.87 2.85
C SER A 120 -8.02 -24.83 3.82
N SER A 121 -9.15 -25.36 3.39
CA SER A 121 -9.88 -26.48 4.04
C SER A 121 -9.16 -27.84 3.96
N ARG A 122 -8.06 -27.88 3.20
CA ARG A 122 -7.23 -29.08 2.96
C ARG A 122 -6.08 -29.21 3.96
N VAL A 123 -5.87 -28.22 4.81
CA VAL A 123 -4.90 -28.32 5.90
C VAL A 123 -5.30 -29.46 6.83
N ALA A 124 -4.32 -30.29 7.16
CA ALA A 124 -4.48 -31.42 8.06
C ALA A 124 -3.99 -31.06 9.48
N ALA A 125 -4.69 -31.61 10.47
CA ALA A 125 -4.18 -31.71 11.83
C ALA A 125 -2.99 -32.67 11.85
N ALA A 126 -2.10 -32.57 12.86
CA ALA A 126 -0.97 -33.47 13.02
C ALA A 126 -1.37 -34.96 13.20
N GLY A 127 -2.64 -35.22 13.53
CA GLY A 127 -3.23 -36.57 13.58
C GLY A 127 -3.84 -37.04 12.25
N GLY A 128 -3.67 -36.30 11.16
CA GLY A 128 -4.23 -36.60 9.82
C GLY A 128 -5.71 -36.22 9.62
N GLY A 129 -6.41 -35.76 10.67
CA GLY A 129 -7.78 -35.27 10.55
C GLY A 129 -7.87 -33.91 9.85
N PRO A 130 -9.04 -33.51 9.32
CA PRO A 130 -9.20 -32.18 8.73
C PRO A 130 -9.13 -31.09 9.80
N VAL A 131 -8.62 -29.91 9.43
CA VAL A 131 -8.82 -28.69 10.21
C VAL A 131 -10.17 -28.06 9.84
N LEU A 132 -10.97 -27.75 10.84
CA LEU A 132 -12.27 -27.09 10.71
C LEU A 132 -12.13 -25.57 10.90
N ASP A 133 -13.06 -24.80 10.36
CA ASP A 133 -13.18 -23.37 10.67
C ASP A 133 -13.67 -23.13 12.12
N ALA A 134 -13.76 -21.86 12.52
CA ALA A 134 -14.22 -21.46 13.86
C ALA A 134 -15.63 -21.99 14.22
N GLU A 135 -16.50 -22.21 13.25
CA GLU A 135 -17.84 -22.79 13.45
C GLU A 135 -17.86 -24.33 13.38
N GLY A 136 -16.71 -24.98 13.24
CA GLY A 136 -16.61 -26.44 13.16
C GLY A 136 -17.03 -27.02 11.81
N ARG A 137 -16.94 -26.25 10.72
CA ARG A 137 -17.22 -26.70 9.35
C ARG A 137 -15.93 -26.86 8.54
N ARG A 138 -15.95 -27.81 7.60
CA ARG A 138 -14.83 -28.00 6.67
C ARG A 138 -14.99 -27.07 5.46
N ARG A 139 -14.42 -25.86 5.57
CA ARG A 139 -14.35 -24.87 4.48
C ARG A 139 -13.13 -23.96 4.69
N PRO A 140 -12.69 -23.21 3.66
CA PRO A 140 -11.59 -22.27 3.82
C PRO A 140 -11.90 -21.22 4.90
N THR A 141 -10.88 -20.85 5.66
CA THR A 141 -10.98 -19.72 6.60
C THR A 141 -10.43 -18.46 5.93
N VAL A 142 -11.18 -17.36 6.05
CA VAL A 142 -10.83 -16.06 5.48
C VAL A 142 -10.90 -15.02 6.58
N ALA A 143 -9.83 -14.25 6.76
CA ALA A 143 -9.78 -13.11 7.65
C ALA A 143 -9.42 -11.86 6.85
N ALA A 144 -10.28 -10.84 6.90
CA ALA A 144 -10.11 -9.60 6.18
C ALA A 144 -9.65 -8.49 7.12
N PHE A 145 -8.75 -7.65 6.63
CA PHE A 145 -8.32 -6.45 7.34
C PHE A 145 -7.98 -5.34 6.36
N GLU A 146 -7.96 -4.12 6.84
CA GLU A 146 -7.54 -2.95 6.09
C GLU A 146 -6.38 -2.28 6.81
N THR A 147 -5.33 -2.00 6.06
CA THR A 147 -4.17 -1.34 6.65
C THR A 147 -4.46 0.13 6.93
N ALA A 148 -3.95 0.66 8.03
CA ALA A 148 -3.89 2.09 8.29
C ALA A 148 -2.96 2.82 7.29
N ALA A 149 -2.86 4.14 7.43
CA ALA A 149 -1.72 4.87 6.90
C ALA A 149 -0.40 4.29 7.48
N ALA A 150 0.71 4.38 6.73
CA ALA A 150 2.01 3.90 7.18
C ALA A 150 2.37 4.47 8.55
N ALA A 151 2.90 3.65 9.46
CA ALA A 151 3.40 4.08 10.76
C ALA A 151 4.80 4.69 10.60
N GLY A 152 4.89 5.74 9.80
CA GLY A 152 5.98 6.69 9.81
C GLY A 152 5.44 8.07 10.20
N PRO A 153 6.30 9.02 10.56
CA PRO A 153 5.87 10.41 10.58
C PRO A 153 5.21 10.76 9.23
N PRO A 154 4.12 11.53 9.19
CA PRO A 154 3.44 11.80 7.92
C PRO A 154 4.37 12.58 6.97
N PRO A 155 4.42 12.24 5.67
CA PRO A 155 4.98 13.17 4.69
C PRO A 155 4.11 14.43 4.64
N ARG A 156 4.70 15.56 4.25
CA ARG A 156 3.97 16.82 4.08
C ARG A 156 4.32 17.41 2.71
N PRO A 157 3.60 17.01 1.65
CA PRO A 157 3.87 17.50 0.32
C PRO A 157 3.43 18.97 0.19
N VAL A 158 4.30 19.80 -0.36
CA VAL A 158 4.01 21.21 -0.65
C VAL A 158 4.48 21.53 -2.05
N ILE A 159 3.62 22.17 -2.85
CA ILE A 159 4.05 22.75 -4.12
C ILE A 159 4.87 24.01 -3.82
N THR A 160 6.13 24.01 -4.22
CA THR A 160 7.11 25.06 -3.91
C THR A 160 7.46 25.92 -5.12
N GLU A 161 7.37 25.37 -6.33
CA GLU A 161 7.71 26.08 -7.55
C GLU A 161 6.86 25.60 -8.73
N VAL A 162 6.48 26.52 -9.61
CA VAL A 162 5.74 26.24 -10.86
C VAL A 162 6.37 27.02 -12.01
N ARG A 163 6.85 26.29 -13.01
CA ARG A 163 7.31 26.85 -14.28
C ARG A 163 6.23 26.66 -15.34
N ALA A 164 5.45 27.72 -15.58
CA ALA A 164 4.44 27.75 -16.64
C ALA A 164 5.02 28.23 -17.97
N ASP A 165 5.75 29.35 -17.96
CA ASP A 165 6.27 29.98 -19.18
C ASP A 165 7.66 29.42 -19.52
N ALA A 166 7.73 28.22 -20.08
CA ALA A 166 9.00 27.59 -20.45
C ALA A 166 9.48 28.01 -21.85
N ALA A 167 10.79 28.15 -22.04
CA ALA A 167 11.36 28.40 -23.36
C ALA A 167 11.01 27.28 -24.37
N THR A 168 10.97 27.60 -25.66
CA THR A 168 10.60 26.62 -26.70
C THR A 168 11.61 25.45 -26.77
N PRO A 169 11.15 24.18 -26.86
CA PRO A 169 9.74 23.75 -26.80
C PRO A 169 9.19 23.86 -25.37
N GLU A 170 8.05 24.54 -25.23
CA GLU A 170 7.41 24.81 -23.93
C GLU A 170 7.04 23.52 -23.20
N ALA A 171 6.42 22.57 -23.92
CA ALA A 171 6.03 21.25 -23.39
C ALA A 171 7.19 20.45 -22.77
N GLY A 172 8.45 20.76 -23.15
CA GLY A 172 9.63 20.10 -22.61
C GLY A 172 10.22 20.78 -21.36
N GLY A 173 9.77 21.98 -21.02
CA GLY A 173 10.33 22.78 -19.92
C GLY A 173 9.33 23.18 -18.83
N GLU A 174 8.04 22.86 -18.95
CA GLU A 174 7.09 23.05 -17.85
C GLU A 174 7.38 22.07 -16.70
N TYR A 175 7.29 22.55 -15.46
CA TYR A 175 7.40 21.71 -14.28
C TYR A 175 6.59 22.24 -13.09
N VAL A 176 6.32 21.34 -12.16
CA VAL A 176 5.86 21.62 -10.80
C VAL A 176 6.83 20.94 -9.83
N GLU A 177 7.40 21.70 -8.91
CA GLU A 177 8.23 21.16 -7.83
C GLU A 177 7.35 20.84 -6.61
N ILE A 178 7.55 19.65 -6.03
CA ILE A 178 6.90 19.22 -4.80
C ILE A 178 7.96 18.94 -3.76
N ALA A 179 8.00 19.72 -2.69
CA ALA A 179 8.81 19.46 -1.51
C ALA A 179 8.09 18.54 -0.54
N ASN A 180 8.83 17.61 0.06
CA ASN A 180 8.35 16.86 1.22
C ASN A 180 8.88 17.53 2.50
N LEU A 181 8.06 18.38 3.11
CA LEU A 181 8.41 19.06 4.36
C LEU A 181 8.04 18.25 5.61
N GLY A 182 7.61 17.00 5.43
CA GLY A 182 7.30 16.10 6.53
C GLY A 182 8.51 15.27 6.94
N GLU A 183 8.29 14.37 7.87
CA GLU A 183 9.33 13.50 8.42
C GLU A 183 9.29 12.08 7.83
N GLY A 184 8.20 11.72 7.12
CA GLY A 184 8.07 10.45 6.39
C GLY A 184 8.52 10.55 4.94
N ARG A 185 8.73 9.42 4.27
CA ARG A 185 8.94 9.40 2.81
C ARG A 185 7.63 9.67 2.10
N LEU A 186 7.65 10.53 1.10
CA LEU A 186 6.50 10.86 0.26
C LEU A 186 6.52 9.98 -1.00
N ASP A 187 5.62 9.01 -1.07
CA ASP A 187 5.32 8.29 -2.30
C ASP A 187 4.23 9.05 -3.08
N LEU A 188 4.57 9.51 -4.28
CA LEU A 188 3.65 10.24 -5.17
C LEU A 188 2.81 9.30 -6.06
N GLY A 189 2.92 7.97 -5.89
CA GLY A 189 2.10 7.00 -6.59
C GLY A 189 0.60 7.17 -6.31
N GLY A 190 -0.20 7.36 -7.37
CA GLY A 190 -1.65 7.54 -7.25
C GLY A 190 -2.10 8.97 -6.96
N TRP A 191 -1.18 9.89 -6.68
CA TRP A 191 -1.47 11.32 -6.54
C TRP A 191 -1.88 11.92 -7.88
N ARG A 192 -2.52 13.10 -7.84
CA ARG A 192 -2.90 13.83 -9.05
C ARG A 192 -2.48 15.28 -8.94
N LEU A 193 -2.00 15.85 -10.04
CA LEU A 193 -1.97 17.30 -10.21
C LEU A 193 -3.24 17.74 -10.92
N ALA A 194 -3.78 18.88 -10.51
CA ALA A 194 -4.88 19.53 -11.19
C ALA A 194 -4.58 21.01 -11.44
N LYS A 195 -5.14 21.55 -12.52
CA LYS A 195 -5.13 22.98 -12.82
C LYS A 195 -6.51 23.49 -13.20
N ARG A 196 -6.72 24.79 -13.00
CA ARG A 196 -7.88 25.49 -13.55
C ARG A 196 -7.66 25.83 -15.04
N THR A 197 -8.66 25.56 -15.85
CA THR A 197 -8.69 25.91 -17.28
C THR A 197 -9.22 27.33 -17.48
N ALA A 198 -9.14 27.85 -18.71
CA ALA A 198 -9.68 29.17 -19.06
C ALA A 198 -11.19 29.31 -18.78
N THR A 199 -11.94 28.21 -18.79
CA THR A 199 -13.38 28.19 -18.48
C THR A 199 -13.67 28.09 -16.99
N GLY A 200 -12.64 28.02 -16.14
CA GLY A 200 -12.77 27.79 -14.70
C GLY A 200 -12.91 26.32 -14.30
N ALA A 201 -13.07 25.39 -15.25
CA ALA A 201 -13.14 23.95 -14.96
C ALA A 201 -11.78 23.40 -14.52
N LEU A 202 -11.78 22.38 -13.66
CA LEU A 202 -10.57 21.65 -13.28
C LEU A 202 -10.23 20.56 -14.30
N THR A 203 -8.96 20.46 -14.64
CA THR A 203 -8.37 19.33 -15.39
C THR A 203 -7.25 18.73 -14.57
N SER A 204 -7.03 17.42 -14.66
CA SER A 204 -6.00 16.75 -13.86
C SER A 204 -5.29 15.64 -14.62
N CYS A 205 -4.07 15.32 -14.19
CA CYS A 205 -3.33 14.13 -14.59
C CYS A 205 -2.93 13.33 -13.34
N ALA A 206 -2.84 12.02 -13.49
CA ALA A 206 -2.26 11.17 -12.45
C ALA A 206 -0.72 11.27 -12.52
N VAL A 207 -0.09 11.34 -11.36
CA VAL A 207 1.37 11.28 -11.23
C VAL A 207 1.81 9.82 -11.40
N SER A 208 2.68 9.59 -12.38
CA SER A 208 3.32 8.29 -12.62
C SER A 208 4.65 8.27 -11.88
N ALA A 209 4.63 7.71 -10.68
CA ALA A 209 5.79 7.49 -9.82
C ALA A 209 5.93 6.00 -9.48
N ALA A 210 7.15 5.48 -9.49
CA ALA A 210 7.47 4.19 -8.93
C ALA A 210 7.84 4.34 -7.44
N PRO A 211 7.76 3.27 -6.62
CA PRO A 211 8.17 3.35 -5.21
C PRO A 211 9.64 3.81 -5.01
N ALA A 212 10.50 3.58 -5.99
CA ALA A 212 11.89 4.06 -5.98
C ALA A 212 12.00 5.59 -6.08
N ASP A 213 10.94 6.27 -6.54
CA ASP A 213 10.85 7.72 -6.69
C ASP A 213 10.34 8.42 -5.42
N ALA A 214 10.19 7.68 -4.31
CA ALA A 214 9.71 8.25 -3.05
C ALA A 214 10.63 9.36 -2.55
N VAL A 215 10.07 10.54 -2.31
CA VAL A 215 10.79 11.77 -1.92
C VAL A 215 11.17 11.70 -0.44
N PRO A 216 12.47 11.71 -0.08
CA PRO A 216 12.90 11.75 1.31
C PRO A 216 12.37 12.99 2.07
N PRO A 217 12.32 12.94 3.41
CA PRO A 217 12.12 14.13 4.24
C PRO A 217 13.09 15.26 3.87
N GLY A 218 12.55 16.48 3.68
CA GLY A 218 13.32 17.67 3.31
C GLY A 218 13.79 17.73 1.86
N ALA A 219 13.52 16.70 1.05
CA ALA A 219 13.87 16.68 -0.37
C ALA A 219 12.70 17.13 -1.25
N VAL A 220 12.96 17.31 -2.55
CA VAL A 220 11.96 17.67 -3.56
C VAL A 220 11.88 16.61 -4.65
N ALA A 221 10.75 16.58 -5.35
CA ALA A 221 10.59 15.92 -6.64
C ALA A 221 10.12 16.91 -7.70
N LEU A 222 10.51 16.66 -8.94
CA LEU A 222 10.08 17.42 -10.09
C LEU A 222 8.99 16.65 -10.85
N VAL A 223 7.79 17.23 -10.94
CA VAL A 223 6.70 16.70 -11.77
C VAL A 223 6.71 17.39 -13.13
N VAL A 224 6.77 16.59 -14.19
CA VAL A 224 6.97 17.08 -15.56
C VAL A 224 6.04 16.40 -16.57
N GLY A 225 5.90 16.96 -17.77
CA GLY A 225 5.21 16.31 -18.88
C GLY A 225 6.03 15.19 -19.53
N GLY A 226 5.39 14.29 -20.27
CA GLY A 226 6.06 13.23 -21.02
C GLY A 226 7.08 13.69 -22.08
N ALA A 227 7.04 14.96 -22.48
CA ALA A 227 7.99 15.58 -23.42
C ALA A 227 9.17 16.29 -22.72
N TYR A 228 9.32 16.16 -21.39
CA TYR A 228 10.39 16.79 -20.63
C TYR A 228 11.78 16.43 -21.19
N ASP A 229 12.61 17.45 -21.40
CA ASP A 229 13.89 17.29 -22.08
C ASP A 229 15.11 17.33 -21.15
N GLY A 230 14.92 17.49 -19.85
CA GLY A 230 16.01 17.48 -18.88
C GLY A 230 16.90 18.73 -18.91
N ARG A 231 16.43 19.85 -19.46
CA ARG A 231 17.23 21.08 -19.59
C ARG A 231 17.64 21.73 -18.28
N TYR A 232 16.93 21.47 -17.19
CA TYR A 232 17.24 22.05 -15.88
C TYR A 232 18.24 21.18 -15.13
N ALA A 233 19.26 21.81 -14.56
CA ALA A 233 20.16 21.13 -13.65
C ALA A 233 19.40 20.79 -12.37
N LEU A 234 19.46 19.52 -11.94
CA LEU A 234 18.85 19.05 -10.71
C LEU A 234 19.93 18.45 -9.80
N PRO A 235 19.79 18.56 -8.47
CA PRO A 235 20.59 17.78 -7.56
C PRO A 235 20.54 16.28 -7.88
N ALA A 236 21.66 15.59 -7.64
CA ALA A 236 21.73 14.16 -7.85
C ALA A 236 20.71 13.44 -6.94
N GLY A 237 19.87 12.60 -7.55
CA GLY A 237 18.86 11.83 -6.82
C GLY A 237 17.50 12.51 -6.67
N THR A 238 17.31 13.74 -7.19
CA THR A 238 15.98 14.36 -7.27
C THR A 238 15.06 13.50 -8.16
N PRO A 239 13.97 12.93 -7.61
CA PRO A 239 13.03 12.15 -8.40
C PRO A 239 12.37 13.02 -9.47
N ARG A 240 12.20 12.43 -10.66
CA ARG A 240 11.47 13.05 -11.77
C ARG A 240 10.29 12.16 -12.12
N VAL A 241 9.09 12.66 -11.90
CA VAL A 241 7.85 11.91 -12.09
C VAL A 241 6.99 12.56 -13.16
N ALA A 242 6.26 11.75 -13.93
CA ALA A 242 5.51 12.25 -15.08
C ALA A 242 4.05 12.54 -14.72
N CYS A 243 3.47 13.59 -15.30
CA CYS A 243 2.05 13.89 -15.25
C CYS A 243 1.58 14.46 -16.59
N GLY A 244 0.90 13.62 -17.38
CA GLY A 244 0.50 13.93 -18.75
C GLY A 244 1.44 13.31 -19.80
N GLY A 245 0.89 13.00 -20.98
CA GLY A 245 1.63 12.26 -22.04
C GLY A 245 2.57 13.11 -22.90
N THR A 246 2.45 14.44 -22.85
CA THR A 246 3.28 15.37 -23.64
C THR A 246 3.64 16.59 -22.80
N ALA A 247 2.80 17.62 -22.76
CA ALA A 247 2.96 18.77 -21.86
C ALA A 247 2.44 18.44 -20.45
N LEU A 248 3.00 19.09 -19.43
CA LEU A 248 2.57 18.92 -18.04
C LEU A 248 1.12 19.40 -17.91
N LEU A 249 0.23 18.56 -17.38
CA LEU A 249 -1.22 18.88 -17.28
C LEU A 249 -1.88 19.24 -18.64
N GLY A 250 -1.26 18.86 -19.77
CA GLY A 250 -1.71 19.30 -21.10
C GLY A 250 -1.38 20.77 -21.41
N GLY A 251 -0.36 21.34 -20.74
CA GLY A 251 0.11 22.72 -20.87
C GLY A 251 -0.41 23.60 -19.72
N ILE A 252 0.46 24.33 -19.04
CA ILE A 252 0.11 25.35 -18.04
C ILE A 252 -0.04 26.68 -18.78
N ALA A 253 -1.03 27.50 -18.42
CA ALA A 253 -1.20 28.78 -19.10
C ALA A 253 -0.08 29.76 -18.66
N ASN A 254 0.61 30.37 -19.64
CA ASN A 254 1.67 31.36 -19.40
C ASN A 254 1.17 32.82 -19.41
N ASP A 255 -0.09 33.05 -19.78
CA ASP A 255 -0.70 34.37 -19.89
C ASP A 255 -1.53 34.79 -18.65
N ARG A 256 -1.56 33.94 -17.61
CA ARG A 256 -2.30 34.18 -16.37
C ARG A 256 -1.66 33.47 -15.17
N PRO A 257 -1.98 33.88 -13.93
CA PRO A 257 -1.52 33.21 -12.73
C PRO A 257 -1.73 31.68 -12.78
N PRO A 258 -0.69 30.86 -12.50
CA PRO A 258 -0.88 29.43 -12.37
C PRO A 258 -1.75 29.13 -11.13
N GLU A 259 -2.75 28.27 -11.30
CA GLU A 259 -3.56 27.70 -10.21
C GLU A 259 -3.39 26.19 -10.22
N ILE A 260 -2.49 25.67 -9.37
CA ILE A 260 -2.16 24.25 -9.30
C ILE A 260 -2.62 23.67 -7.96
N LEU A 261 -3.24 22.49 -8.01
CA LEU A 261 -3.63 21.72 -6.86
C LEU A 261 -2.92 20.37 -6.90
N LEU A 262 -2.41 19.94 -5.75
CA LEU A 262 -1.94 18.59 -5.51
C LEU A 262 -3.03 17.84 -4.75
N LEU A 263 -3.55 16.78 -5.36
CA LEU A 263 -4.57 15.92 -4.79
C LEU A 263 -3.94 14.60 -4.34
N ASP A 264 -4.30 14.16 -3.14
CA ASP A 264 -3.90 12.85 -2.63
C ASP A 264 -4.62 11.71 -3.39
N PRO A 265 -4.27 10.43 -3.14
CA PRO A 265 -4.92 9.30 -3.81
C PRO A 265 -6.42 9.16 -3.53
N LEU A 266 -6.96 9.80 -2.50
CA LEU A 266 -8.39 9.83 -2.18
C LEU A 266 -9.11 10.99 -2.88
N GLY A 267 -8.36 11.92 -3.48
CA GLY A 267 -8.87 13.10 -4.17
C GLY A 267 -8.96 14.35 -3.31
N GLU A 268 -8.43 14.32 -2.09
CA GLU A 268 -8.40 15.47 -1.18
C GLU A 268 -7.25 16.42 -1.53
N VAL A 269 -7.45 17.72 -1.31
CA VAL A 269 -6.42 18.73 -1.60
C VAL A 269 -5.36 18.70 -0.51
N ALA A 270 -4.15 18.30 -0.86
CA ALA A 270 -3.00 18.27 0.05
C ALA A 270 -2.17 19.56 0.00
N SER A 271 -2.05 20.17 -1.18
CA SER A 271 -1.32 21.43 -1.37
C SER A 271 -1.90 22.24 -2.53
N THR A 272 -1.76 23.56 -2.45
CA THR A 272 -2.13 24.49 -3.52
C THR A 272 -0.99 25.46 -3.81
N PHE A 273 -0.97 25.93 -5.06
CA PHE A 273 -0.10 26.99 -5.53
C PHE A 273 -0.90 27.97 -6.38
N GLY A 274 -0.95 29.23 -5.94
CA GLY A 274 -1.65 30.29 -6.61
C GLY A 274 -3.18 30.22 -6.52
N ALA A 275 -3.75 29.47 -5.57
CA ALA A 275 -5.20 29.28 -5.47
C ALA A 275 -5.96 30.63 -5.42
N GLY A 276 -6.97 30.76 -6.27
CA GLY A 276 -7.70 32.02 -6.41
C GLY A 276 -6.99 33.08 -7.27
N GLY A 277 -5.96 32.67 -8.02
CA GLY A 277 -5.23 33.55 -8.95
C GLY A 277 -4.23 34.48 -8.25
N VAL A 278 -3.73 34.08 -7.08
CA VAL A 278 -2.81 34.91 -6.26
C VAL A 278 -1.35 34.81 -6.70
N ALA A 279 -0.99 33.81 -7.51
CA ALA A 279 0.37 33.66 -8.02
C ALA A 279 0.72 34.77 -9.04
N PRO A 280 1.97 35.24 -9.07
CA PRO A 280 2.42 36.12 -10.13
C PRO A 280 2.51 35.38 -11.48
N VAL A 281 2.36 36.13 -12.58
CA VAL A 281 2.76 35.67 -13.91
C VAL A 281 4.25 35.94 -14.06
N CYS A 282 5.03 34.89 -14.20
CA CYS A 282 6.49 34.97 -14.23
C CYS A 282 7.03 34.55 -15.60
N PRO A 283 7.97 35.31 -16.20
CA PRO A 283 8.72 34.85 -17.37
C PRO A 283 9.70 33.72 -17.02
N ALA A 284 9.92 33.53 -15.72
CA ALA A 284 10.69 32.46 -15.12
C ALA A 284 9.75 31.41 -14.50
N ALA A 285 10.15 30.82 -13.39
CA ALA A 285 9.22 30.12 -12.51
C ALA A 285 8.58 31.08 -11.49
N ALA A 286 7.39 30.73 -11.02
CA ALA A 286 6.84 31.28 -9.78
C ALA A 286 7.23 30.34 -8.64
N GLU A 287 7.73 30.89 -7.54
CA GLU A 287 8.19 30.14 -6.38
C GLU A 287 7.53 30.64 -5.10
N ARG A 288 7.54 29.77 -4.10
CA ARG A 288 7.10 30.05 -2.75
C ARG A 288 8.29 30.54 -1.92
N ILE A 289 8.19 31.72 -1.33
CA ILE A 289 9.28 32.36 -0.56
C ILE A 289 9.56 31.58 0.72
N ASP A 290 8.53 31.35 1.53
CA ASP A 290 8.56 30.44 2.67
C ASP A 290 7.80 29.16 2.32
N ARG A 291 8.55 28.06 2.15
CA ARG A 291 8.01 26.74 1.81
C ARG A 291 6.94 26.26 2.80
N ASP A 292 7.01 26.66 4.06
CA ASP A 292 6.01 26.31 5.08
C ASP A 292 4.92 27.38 5.25
N GLY A 293 5.04 28.50 4.54
CA GLY A 293 4.08 29.59 4.59
C GLY A 293 2.73 29.23 3.92
N PRO A 294 1.75 30.15 3.95
CA PRO A 294 0.46 29.96 3.26
C PRO A 294 0.58 30.16 1.74
N ASP A 295 -0.35 29.56 0.98
CA ASP A 295 -0.55 29.88 -0.45
C ASP A 295 -1.21 31.27 -0.58
N ALA A 296 -0.38 32.31 -0.51
CA ALA A 296 -0.82 33.71 -0.47
C ALA A 296 0.09 34.58 -1.34
N ALA A 297 -0.46 35.67 -1.89
CA ALA A 297 0.23 36.55 -2.82
C ALA A 297 1.55 37.13 -2.28
N ASP A 298 1.64 37.36 -0.97
CA ASP A 298 2.84 37.86 -0.29
C ASP A 298 3.91 36.77 -0.04
N ASN A 299 3.56 35.50 -0.23
CA ASN A 299 4.45 34.36 -0.12
C ASN A 299 4.82 33.74 -1.48
N LEU A 300 4.37 34.34 -2.60
CA LEU A 300 4.66 33.88 -3.95
C LEU A 300 5.41 34.97 -4.71
N ALA A 301 6.53 34.61 -5.33
CA ALA A 301 7.35 35.53 -6.12
C ALA A 301 7.80 34.89 -7.43
N CYS A 302 8.31 35.71 -8.34
CA CYS A 302 9.02 35.17 -9.49
C CYS A 302 10.45 34.82 -9.07
N ALA A 303 10.86 33.60 -9.38
CA ALA A 303 12.21 33.13 -9.16
C ALA A 303 13.21 33.96 -10.00
N PRO A 304 14.43 34.20 -9.50
CA PRO A 304 15.47 34.85 -10.29
C PRO A 304 15.92 33.92 -11.44
N GLY A 305 16.13 34.48 -12.63
CA GLY A 305 16.69 33.73 -13.77
C GLY A 305 15.73 32.72 -14.38
N GLU A 306 16.14 31.44 -14.48
CA GLU A 306 15.31 30.37 -15.06
C GLU A 306 14.47 29.60 -14.02
N GLY A 307 14.58 29.96 -12.74
CA GLY A 307 14.13 29.10 -11.63
C GLY A 307 15.28 28.28 -11.06
N THR A 308 15.06 27.68 -9.90
CA THR A 308 16.06 26.89 -9.18
C THR A 308 15.49 25.52 -8.81
N PRO A 309 15.04 24.71 -9.79
CA PRO A 309 14.42 23.43 -9.49
C PRO A 309 15.41 22.52 -8.77
N GLY A 310 15.02 22.04 -7.60
CA GLY A 310 15.88 21.21 -6.75
C GLY A 310 16.55 21.93 -5.57
N GLU A 311 16.58 23.27 -5.55
CA GLU A 311 17.18 24.05 -4.45
C GLU A 311 16.15 24.38 -3.40
#